data_AF-A0A9E3YTZ1-F1
#
_entry.id   AF-A0A9E3YTZ1-F1
#
_cell.length_a   1.000
_cell.length_b   1.000
_cell.length_c   1.000
_cell.angle_alpha   90.00
_cell.angle_beta   90.00
_cell.angle_gamma   90.00
#
_symmetry.space_group_name_H-M   'P 1'
#
loop_
_entity.id
_entity.type
_entity.pdbx_description
1 polymer ?
#
loop_
_entity_poly.entity_id
_entity_poly.type
_entity_poly.pdbx_seq_one_letter_code
_entity_poly.pdbx_strand_id
1 'polypeptide(L)'
;MSIRPFTIAIPDERLDWIARRLDEAQWPDPAEGEPWAYGTSITVLRDLVEHWRSAYDWRAREAAMNRFAQFLVDVDVDGTPYSIHLIHVTGRGPQPQPKPVLITHGWPGSFVEFLDVIEPLTDPAAHGGDAADALSVVIPSLIGYGFSS
;
A
#
# COMPACT_ATOMS: atom_id res chain seq x y z
N MET A 1 -15.09 -17.51 9.95
CA MET A 1 -14.41 -16.21 9.80
C MET A 1 -13.19 -16.24 10.71
N SER A 2 -11.98 -16.22 10.13
CA SER A 2 -10.71 -16.19 10.88
C SER A 2 -10.08 -14.81 10.67
N ILE A 3 -9.48 -14.25 11.72
CA ILE A 3 -8.71 -13.00 11.66
C ILE A 3 -7.34 -13.32 12.21
N ARG A 4 -6.29 -13.06 11.43
CA ARG A 4 -4.91 -13.37 11.82
C ARG A 4 -4.01 -12.17 11.59
N PRO A 5 -3.10 -11.84 12.52
CA PRO A 5 -2.08 -10.82 12.29
C PRO A 5 -1.29 -11.10 11.02
N PHE A 6 -0.96 -10.05 10.29
CA PHE A 6 -0.17 -10.09 9.08
C PHE A 6 1.02 -9.14 9.19
N THR A 7 2.14 -9.52 8.62
CA THR A 7 3.33 -8.69 8.52
C THR A 7 3.90 -8.89 7.13
N ILE A 8 4.16 -7.79 6.42
CA ILE A 8 4.79 -7.84 5.12
C ILE A 8 6.24 -8.29 5.33
N ALA A 9 6.60 -9.41 4.71
CA ALA A 9 7.93 -9.97 4.79
C ALA A 9 8.30 -10.55 3.42
N ILE A 10 8.79 -9.68 2.52
CA ILE A 10 9.22 -10.12 1.20
C ILE A 10 10.61 -10.76 1.29
N PRO A 11 10.81 -11.99 0.78
CA PRO A 11 12.12 -12.65 0.81
C PRO A 11 13.17 -11.87 0.02
N ASP A 12 14.43 -11.85 0.48
CA ASP A 12 15.54 -11.21 -0.24
C ASP A 12 15.68 -11.75 -1.66
N GLU A 13 15.46 -13.05 -1.88
CA GLU A 13 15.49 -13.67 -3.20
C GLU A 13 14.52 -12.99 -4.19
N ARG A 14 13.35 -12.52 -3.72
CA ARG A 14 12.43 -11.78 -4.59
C ARG A 14 12.99 -10.41 -4.94
N LEU A 15 13.65 -9.73 -4.00
CA LEU A 15 14.27 -8.42 -4.24
C LEU A 15 15.46 -8.54 -5.20
N ASP A 16 16.30 -9.56 -5.02
CA ASP A 16 17.41 -9.87 -5.91
C ASP A 16 16.91 -10.20 -7.33
N TRP A 17 15.82 -10.97 -7.42
CA TRP A 17 15.17 -11.27 -8.69
C TRP A 17 14.68 -9.99 -9.38
N ILE A 18 14.04 -9.05 -8.65
CA ILE A 18 13.60 -7.77 -9.21
C ILE A 18 14.81 -6.96 -9.69
N ALA A 19 15.85 -6.81 -8.85
CA ALA A 19 17.04 -6.03 -9.17
C ALA A 19 17.70 -6.52 -10.47
N ARG A 20 17.85 -7.84 -10.62
CA ARG A 20 18.39 -8.43 -11.86
C ARG A 20 17.52 -8.14 -13.08
N ARG A 21 16.19 -8.14 -12.94
CA ARG A 21 15.27 -7.85 -14.05
C ARG A 21 15.31 -6.38 -14.46
N LEU A 22 15.61 -5.48 -13.53
CA LEU A 22 15.86 -4.06 -13.84
C LEU A 22 17.20 -3.89 -14.59
N ASP A 23 18.26 -4.60 -14.16
CA ASP A 23 19.58 -4.56 -14.81
C ASP A 23 19.56 -5.14 -16.24
N GLU A 24 18.75 -6.17 -16.46
CA GLU A 24 18.60 -6.85 -17.76
C GLU A 24 17.53 -6.20 -18.66
N ALA A 25 16.95 -5.06 -18.28
CA ALA A 25 15.86 -4.43 -19.01
C ALA A 25 16.27 -4.04 -20.44
N GLN A 26 15.55 -4.56 -21.43
CA GLN A 26 15.68 -4.16 -22.83
C GLN A 26 14.76 -2.97 -23.10
N TRP A 27 15.35 -1.87 -23.57
CA TRP A 27 14.64 -0.63 -23.79
C TRP A 27 14.22 -0.49 -25.25
N PRO A 28 12.97 -0.07 -25.55
CA PRO A 28 12.58 0.29 -26.90
C PRO A 28 13.29 1.58 -27.32
N ASP A 29 13.36 1.81 -28.63
CA ASP A 29 13.76 3.10 -29.17
C ASP A 29 12.73 4.18 -28.78
N PRO A 30 13.17 5.42 -28.52
CA PRO A 30 12.26 6.53 -28.28
C PRO A 30 11.29 6.74 -29.46
N ALA A 31 10.02 7.00 -29.16
CA ALA A 31 9.06 7.40 -30.18
C ALA A 31 9.41 8.78 -30.76
N GLU A 32 9.16 8.99 -32.05
CA GLU A 32 9.27 10.29 -32.70
C GLU A 32 8.09 11.18 -32.27
N GLY A 33 8.27 11.96 -31.20
CA GLY A 33 7.25 12.87 -30.67
C GLY A 33 7.64 13.51 -29.33
N GLU A 34 6.78 14.40 -28.85
CA GLU A 34 6.95 15.01 -27.52
C GLU A 34 6.88 13.95 -26.41
N PRO A 35 7.57 14.15 -25.27
CA PRO A 35 7.46 13.28 -24.11
C PRO A 35 5.99 13.06 -23.73
N TRP A 36 5.63 11.80 -23.41
CA TRP A 36 4.28 11.36 -23.00
C TRP A 36 3.20 11.31 -24.08
N ALA A 37 3.47 11.75 -25.31
CA ALA A 37 2.46 11.77 -26.37
C ALA A 37 1.90 10.38 -26.74
N TYR A 38 2.69 9.32 -26.56
CA TYR A 38 2.36 7.95 -26.97
C TYR A 38 2.45 6.92 -25.82
N GLY A 39 2.33 7.39 -24.57
CA GLY A 39 2.56 6.59 -23.37
C GLY A 39 3.81 7.04 -22.61
N THR A 40 4.25 6.26 -21.62
CA THR A 40 5.33 6.67 -20.72
C THR A 40 6.59 7.08 -21.48
N SER A 41 7.10 8.27 -21.17
CA SER A 41 8.38 8.74 -21.73
C SER A 41 9.52 7.79 -21.39
N ILE A 42 10.26 7.33 -22.39
CA ILE A 42 11.40 6.41 -22.22
C ILE A 42 12.49 7.00 -21.33
N THR A 43 12.74 8.31 -21.44
CA THR A 43 13.72 9.01 -20.61
C THR A 43 13.28 9.01 -19.15
N VAL A 44 12.02 9.38 -18.87
CA VAL A 44 11.50 9.40 -17.50
C VAL A 44 11.44 7.99 -16.91
N LEU A 45 11.06 6.99 -17.69
CA LEU A 45 11.02 5.60 -17.21
C LEU A 45 12.41 5.07 -16.88
N ARG A 46 13.43 5.41 -17.69
CA ARG A 46 14.83 5.07 -17.40
C ARG A 46 15.31 5.71 -16.12
N ASP A 47 15.05 7.00 -15.92
CA ASP A 47 15.42 7.69 -14.68
C ASP A 47 14.71 7.09 -13.44
N LEU A 48 13.44 6.72 -13.58
CA LEU A 48 12.68 6.06 -12.52
C LEU A 48 13.24 4.67 -12.20
N VAL A 49 13.58 3.88 -13.23
CA VAL A 49 14.19 2.54 -13.05
C VAL A 49 15.58 2.66 -12.42
N GLU A 50 16.38 3.65 -12.82
CA GLU A 50 17.68 3.92 -12.20
C GLU A 50 17.52 4.24 -10.71
N HIS A 51 16.60 5.13 -10.36
CA HIS A 51 16.31 5.42 -8.95
C HIS A 51 15.83 4.17 -8.19
N TRP A 52 14.93 3.39 -8.79
CA TRP A 52 14.45 2.14 -8.19
C TRP A 52 15.60 1.17 -7.93
N ARG A 53 16.54 1.06 -8.88
CA ARG A 53 17.65 0.12 -8.80
C ARG A 53 18.75 0.53 -7.81
N SER A 54 19.02 1.84 -7.70
CA SER A 54 20.21 2.34 -6.99
C SER A 54 19.92 3.02 -5.65
N ALA A 55 18.70 3.52 -5.43
CA ALA A 55 18.38 4.38 -4.29
C ALA A 55 17.09 4.03 -3.55
N TYR A 56 16.13 3.37 -4.20
CA TYR A 56 14.87 2.99 -3.55
C TYR A 56 15.10 1.86 -2.54
N ASP A 57 14.84 2.16 -1.27
CA ASP A 57 14.96 1.21 -0.18
C ASP A 57 13.62 0.51 0.10
N TRP A 58 13.47 -0.72 -0.42
CA TRP A 58 12.29 -1.55 -0.15
C TRP A 58 12.15 -1.85 1.35
N ARG A 59 13.23 -2.11 2.08
CA ARG A 59 13.18 -2.49 3.50
C ARG A 59 12.70 -1.33 4.36
N ALA A 60 13.09 -0.11 4.04
CA ALA A 60 12.53 1.10 4.67
C ALA A 60 11.02 1.23 4.42
N ARG A 61 10.56 0.96 3.19
CA ARG A 61 9.11 1.00 2.86
C ARG A 61 8.33 -0.13 3.51
N GLU A 62 8.87 -1.33 3.55
CA GLU A 62 8.31 -2.47 4.26
C GLU A 62 8.15 -2.18 5.75
N ALA A 63 9.20 -1.64 6.39
CA ALA A 63 9.14 -1.21 7.78
C ALA A 63 8.08 -0.11 7.99
N ALA A 64 7.98 0.87 7.09
CA ALA A 64 6.99 1.93 7.18
C ALA A 64 5.55 1.39 7.10
N MET A 65 5.26 0.45 6.19
CA MET A 65 3.95 -0.21 6.11
C MET A 65 3.66 -1.03 7.37
N ASN A 66 4.65 -1.80 7.85
CA ASN A 66 4.53 -2.64 9.04
C ASN A 66 4.43 -1.87 10.38
N ARG A 67 4.55 -0.54 10.37
CA ARG A 67 4.21 0.28 11.56
C ARG A 67 2.74 0.19 11.92
N PHE A 68 1.87 -0.12 10.95
CA PHE A 68 0.44 -0.27 11.16
C PHE A 68 0.05 -1.73 11.37
N ALA A 69 -0.92 -1.96 12.27
CA ALA A 69 -1.46 -3.28 12.52
C ALA A 69 -2.22 -3.77 11.27
N GLN A 70 -1.73 -4.88 10.70
CA GLN A 70 -2.26 -5.52 9.50
C GLN A 70 -2.79 -6.91 9.83
N PHE A 71 -3.79 -7.33 9.07
CA PHE A 71 -4.48 -8.60 9.27
C PHE A 71 -4.82 -9.25 7.94
N LEU A 72 -4.92 -10.58 7.94
CA LEU A 72 -5.63 -11.35 6.93
C LEU A 72 -6.95 -11.84 7.53
N VAL A 73 -8.03 -11.65 6.77
CA VAL A 73 -9.38 -12.05 7.16
C VAL A 73 -9.96 -12.98 6.11
N ASP A 74 -10.35 -14.18 6.53
CA ASP A 74 -11.00 -15.14 5.64
C ASP A 74 -12.50 -14.82 5.52
N VAL A 75 -12.95 -14.55 4.30
CA VAL A 75 -14.34 -14.21 3.95
C VAL A 75 -14.87 -15.18 2.90
N ASP A 76 -16.17 -15.43 2.93
CA ASP A 76 -16.88 -16.19 1.90
C ASP A 76 -17.79 -15.22 1.14
N VAL A 77 -17.66 -15.19 -0.19
CA VAL A 77 -18.55 -14.43 -1.07
C VAL A 77 -19.18 -15.41 -2.05
N ASP A 78 -20.48 -15.62 -1.91
CA ASP A 78 -21.28 -16.53 -2.74
C ASP A 78 -20.70 -17.95 -2.85
N GLY A 79 -20.20 -18.50 -1.74
CA GLY A 79 -19.61 -19.83 -1.67
C GLY A 79 -18.16 -19.91 -2.15
N THR A 80 -17.54 -18.76 -2.46
CA THR A 80 -16.13 -18.66 -2.85
C THR A 80 -15.31 -18.08 -1.69
N PRO A 81 -14.29 -18.79 -1.20
CA PRO A 81 -13.45 -18.30 -0.11
C PRO A 81 -12.39 -17.32 -0.64
N TYR A 82 -12.21 -16.22 0.08
CA TYR A 82 -11.17 -15.21 -0.15
C TYR A 82 -10.40 -14.92 1.13
N SER A 83 -9.15 -14.50 1.00
CA SER A 83 -8.34 -14.00 2.12
C SER A 83 -8.04 -12.53 1.89
N ILE A 84 -8.61 -11.67 2.74
CA ILE A 84 -8.57 -10.21 2.58
C ILE A 84 -7.51 -9.64 3.51
N HIS A 85 -6.49 -9.02 2.92
CA HIS A 85 -5.57 -8.17 3.65
C HIS A 85 -6.23 -6.85 4.04
N LEU A 86 -6.00 -6.39 5.27
CA LEU A 86 -6.40 -5.06 5.71
C LEU A 86 -5.46 -4.47 6.76
N ILE A 87 -5.37 -3.14 6.79
CA ILE A 87 -4.93 -2.38 7.97
C ILE A 87 -6.15 -2.09 8.84
N HIS A 88 -6.00 -2.21 10.16
CA HIS A 88 -6.99 -1.73 11.12
C HIS A 88 -6.31 -0.96 12.25
N VAL A 89 -6.68 0.31 12.42
CA VAL A 89 -6.20 1.17 13.50
C VAL A 89 -7.38 1.80 14.22
N THR A 90 -7.47 1.56 15.53
CA THR A 90 -8.51 2.13 16.38
C THR A 90 -8.18 3.59 16.70
N GLY A 91 -9.19 4.46 16.60
CA GLY A 91 -9.03 5.88 16.93
C GLY A 91 -8.69 6.11 18.40
N ARG A 92 -8.07 7.26 18.69
CA ARG A 92 -7.71 7.76 20.01
C ARG A 92 -8.41 9.09 20.21
N GLY A 93 -9.47 9.07 21.01
CA GLY A 93 -10.28 10.24 21.30
C GLY A 93 -11.07 10.07 22.60
N PRO A 94 -11.90 11.05 22.97
CA PRO A 94 -12.71 10.99 24.19
C PRO A 94 -13.82 9.93 24.10
N GLN A 95 -14.18 9.49 22.90
CA GLN A 95 -15.19 8.45 22.68
C GLN A 95 -14.58 7.05 22.91
N PRO A 96 -15.21 6.19 23.73
CA PRO A 96 -14.71 4.82 23.96
C PRO A 96 -14.67 3.96 22.68
N GLN A 97 -15.51 4.27 21.69
CA GLN A 97 -15.54 3.62 20.39
C GLN A 97 -15.64 4.70 19.29
N PRO A 98 -14.49 5.21 18.82
CA PRO A 98 -14.47 6.20 17.73
C PRO A 98 -15.12 5.65 16.47
N LYS A 99 -15.79 6.52 15.72
CA LYS A 99 -16.59 6.14 14.55
C LYS A 99 -15.74 5.36 13.54
N PRO A 100 -16.18 4.18 13.05
CA PRO A 100 -15.44 3.43 12.06
C PRO A 100 -15.59 4.05 10.67
N VAL A 101 -14.52 3.99 9.87
CA VAL A 101 -14.53 4.29 8.43
C VAL A 101 -13.79 3.21 7.67
N LEU A 102 -14.39 2.76 6.56
CA LEU A 102 -13.77 1.84 5.60
C LEU A 102 -13.26 2.66 4.42
N ILE A 103 -11.96 2.53 4.10
CA ILE A 103 -11.33 3.27 3.00
C ILE A 103 -10.77 2.26 1.99
N THR A 104 -11.31 2.27 0.78
CA THR A 104 -10.94 1.34 -0.30
C THR A 104 -10.18 2.08 -1.40
N HIS A 105 -9.04 1.54 -1.83
CA HIS A 105 -8.35 2.00 -3.03
C HIS A 105 -9.09 1.54 -4.31
N GLY A 106 -8.67 2.08 -5.47
CA GLY A 106 -9.13 1.64 -6.79
C GLY A 106 -8.03 0.95 -7.60
N TRP A 107 -8.15 0.97 -8.94
CA TRP A 107 -7.09 0.58 -9.87
C TRP A 107 -6.52 1.82 -10.56
N PRO A 108 -5.19 1.94 -10.75
CA PRO A 108 -4.10 1.00 -10.41
C PRO A 108 -3.52 1.21 -9.00
N GLY A 109 -4.37 1.51 -8.02
CA GLY A 109 -4.01 1.90 -6.66
C GLY A 109 -3.74 0.74 -5.68
N SER A 110 -3.44 1.09 -4.43
CA SER A 110 -3.26 0.15 -3.32
C SER A 110 -3.47 0.80 -1.96
N PHE A 111 -3.54 0.00 -0.89
CA PHE A 111 -3.66 0.50 0.49
C PHE A 111 -2.54 1.47 0.91
N VAL A 112 -1.40 1.47 0.21
CA VAL A 112 -0.24 2.35 0.46
C VAL A 112 -0.61 3.84 0.30
N GLU A 113 -1.61 4.16 -0.52
CA GLU A 113 -2.08 5.53 -0.75
C GLU A 113 -2.55 6.25 0.52
N PHE A 114 -2.92 5.47 1.55
CA PHE A 114 -3.55 6.00 2.75
C PHE A 114 -2.64 6.06 3.97
N LEU A 115 -1.38 5.61 3.88
CA LEU A 115 -0.51 5.50 5.06
C LEU A 115 -0.34 6.83 5.81
N ASP A 116 -0.20 7.93 5.07
CA ASP A 116 0.02 9.27 5.64
C ASP A 116 -1.23 9.88 6.28
N VAL A 117 -2.43 9.35 5.98
CA VAL A 117 -3.69 9.84 6.56
C VAL A 117 -4.19 9.01 7.74
N ILE A 118 -3.61 7.83 7.99
CA ILE A 118 -4.03 6.96 9.11
C ILE A 118 -3.87 7.68 10.44
N GLU A 119 -2.69 8.23 10.75
CA GLU A 119 -2.44 8.87 12.04
C GLU A 119 -3.27 10.17 12.23
N PRO A 120 -3.37 11.09 11.25
CA PRO A 120 -4.28 12.24 11.36
C PRO A 120 -5.75 11.87 11.57
N LEU A 121 -6.24 10.78 10.97
CA LEU A 121 -7.62 10.33 11.14
C LEU A 121 -7.84 9.61 12.48
N THR A 122 -6.84 8.89 12.98
CA THR A 122 -6.98 8.08 14.19
C THR A 122 -6.59 8.83 15.46
N ASP A 123 -5.64 9.75 15.42
CA ASP A 123 -5.15 10.52 16.55
C ASP A 123 -5.08 12.02 16.19
N PRO A 124 -6.21 12.65 15.82
CA PRO A 124 -6.22 14.03 15.31
C PRO A 124 -5.59 15.02 16.30
N ALA A 125 -5.72 14.81 17.61
CA ALA A 125 -5.13 15.68 18.63
C ALA A 125 -3.59 15.72 18.55
N ALA A 126 -2.92 14.61 18.22
CA ALA A 126 -1.47 14.57 17.99
C ALA A 126 -1.05 15.27 16.68
N HIS A 127 -2.01 15.55 15.79
CA HIS A 127 -1.81 16.16 14.47
C HIS A 127 -2.49 17.54 14.32
N GLY A 128 -2.90 18.17 15.42
CA GLY A 128 -3.45 19.53 15.45
C GLY A 128 -4.96 19.66 15.18
N GLY A 129 -5.70 18.55 15.17
CA GLY A 129 -7.17 18.49 15.08
C GLY A 129 -7.86 18.32 16.44
N ASP A 130 -9.20 18.24 16.42
CA ASP A 130 -10.00 17.96 17.62
C ASP A 130 -9.98 16.45 17.94
N ALA A 131 -9.68 16.09 19.19
CA ALA A 131 -9.72 14.71 19.66
C ALA A 131 -11.09 14.04 19.44
N ALA A 132 -12.18 14.83 19.45
CA ALA A 132 -13.54 14.34 19.21
C ALA A 132 -13.76 13.84 17.77
N ASP A 133 -12.93 14.25 16.81
CA ASP A 133 -13.01 13.86 15.40
C ASP A 133 -12.30 12.54 15.09
N ALA A 134 -11.73 11.87 16.09
CA ALA A 134 -11.01 10.61 15.90
C ALA A 134 -11.90 9.53 15.25
N LEU A 135 -11.34 8.82 14.28
CA LEU A 135 -11.96 7.69 13.58
C LEU A 135 -11.17 6.41 13.81
N SER A 136 -11.86 5.27 13.80
CA SER A 136 -11.22 3.97 13.63
C SER A 136 -11.18 3.64 12.13
N VAL A 137 -10.00 3.42 11.56
CA VAL A 137 -9.84 3.18 10.12
C VAL A 137 -9.65 1.69 9.83
N VAL A 138 -10.36 1.22 8.80
CA VAL A 138 -10.16 -0.08 8.18
C VAL A 138 -9.82 0.14 6.71
N ILE A 139 -8.68 -0.37 6.26
CA ILE A 139 -8.16 -0.14 4.90
C ILE A 139 -7.86 -1.51 4.27
N PRO A 140 -8.82 -2.13 3.57
CA PRO A 140 -8.57 -3.41 2.91
C PRO A 140 -7.82 -3.22 1.59
N SER A 141 -7.07 -4.25 1.22
CA SER A 141 -6.71 -4.48 -0.18
C SER A 141 -7.88 -5.17 -0.88
N LEU A 142 -8.28 -4.67 -2.06
CA LEU A 142 -9.33 -5.29 -2.87
C LEU A 142 -9.00 -6.76 -3.20
N ILE A 143 -10.03 -7.60 -3.42
CA ILE A 143 -9.84 -9.00 -3.86
C ILE A 143 -8.99 -9.02 -5.14
N GLY A 144 -7.92 -9.81 -5.15
CA GLY A 144 -6.96 -9.88 -6.24
C GLY A 144 -5.92 -8.74 -6.27
N TYR A 145 -5.85 -7.87 -5.26
CA TYR A 145 -4.88 -6.79 -5.14
C TYR A 145 -3.96 -6.96 -3.93
N GLY A 146 -2.69 -6.57 -4.11
CA GLY A 146 -1.70 -6.54 -3.04
C GLY A 146 -1.56 -7.90 -2.34
N PHE A 147 -1.94 -7.96 -1.07
CA PHE A 147 -1.86 -9.15 -0.23
C PHE A 147 -3.21 -9.88 -0.06
N SER A 148 -4.24 -9.49 -0.80
CA SER A 148 -5.53 -10.20 -0.84
C SER A 148 -5.56 -11.23 -1.97
N SER A 149 -6.16 -12.40 -1.71
CA SER A 149 -6.38 -13.50 -2.67
C SER A 149 -7.85 -13.72 -2.95
#